data_AF-M0I6T1-F1
#
_entry.id   AF-M0I6T1-F1
#
_cell.length_a   1.000
_cell.length_b   1.000
_cell.length_c   1.000
_cell.angle_alpha   90.00
_cell.angle_beta   90.00
_cell.angle_gamma   90.00
#
_symmetry.space_group_name_H-M   'P 1'
#
loop_
_entity.id
_entity.type
_entity.pdbx_description
1 polymer ?
#
loop_
_entity_poly.entity_id
_entity_poly.type
_entity_poly.pdbx_seq_one_letter_code
_entity_poly.pdbx_strand_id
1 'polypeptide(L)'
;MTVSQTQSIPTQDELEKVLGDDRVSDKKYDRYYKPYFEYLYSLPAGEVATDIELFDHAAGNYSRRTYREYLKHTIEYDPALELKVAGYVYHVDSFIEQNAVKNNITDIGKHINVVQQTCLNTYRESKTRYSERLIHYLRKETETEYSGFLNGMVDSDVVDRLLDTYEELLADRVPEKVTSMNQSGKNMAGSVNEELFLLALESAGLTRGSDFEQISSKGDTGDIKVYQKSGGNPFRIEAKSSKNRERGEFGVGAVDSPSGLLGFFDDAEEIVGAAGKLDNECRVVYLPPGTLADIARSDHSVYSMTSQKTGQRFLRANNEYGVDMKHYHAHGDLPDKPLGHEGKYLTATWGK
;
A
#
# COMPACT_ATOMS: atom_id res chain seq x y z
N MET A 1 -1.09 1.46 -20.38
CA MET A 1 -0.20 1.39 -21.56
C MET A 1 1.17 0.99 -21.05
N THR A 2 1.61 -0.25 -21.28
CA THR A 2 2.94 -0.71 -20.85
C THR A 2 3.91 -0.55 -22.00
N VAL A 3 4.75 0.49 -21.93
CA VAL A 3 6.00 0.47 -22.67
C VAL A 3 6.83 -0.62 -22.01
N SER A 4 6.90 -1.79 -22.63
CA SER A 4 7.94 -2.77 -22.33
C SER A 4 9.25 -2.13 -22.76
N GLN A 5 9.84 -1.31 -21.90
CA GLN A 5 11.22 -0.92 -22.08
C GLN A 5 12.02 -2.22 -22.03
N THR A 6 12.73 -2.48 -23.12
CA THR A 6 13.85 -3.40 -23.11
C THR A 6 14.73 -2.98 -21.94
N GLN A 7 15.22 -3.92 -21.13
CA GLN A 7 16.09 -3.64 -19.97
C GLN A 7 17.44 -3.07 -20.45
N SER A 8 17.43 -1.88 -21.01
CA SER A 8 18.59 -1.09 -21.37
C SER A 8 18.67 0.06 -20.40
N ILE A 9 19.84 0.25 -19.82
CA ILE A 9 20.12 1.41 -18.97
C ILE A 9 19.79 2.67 -19.79
N PRO A 10 18.90 3.55 -19.29
CA PRO A 10 18.49 4.72 -20.05
C PRO A 10 19.66 5.66 -20.22
N THR A 11 19.76 6.28 -21.38
CA THR A 11 20.72 7.35 -21.64
C THR A 11 20.40 8.59 -20.79
N GLN A 12 21.39 9.48 -20.65
CA GLN A 12 21.20 10.76 -19.98
C GLN A 12 20.04 11.55 -20.60
N ASP A 13 20.02 11.69 -21.93
CA ASP A 13 18.98 12.43 -22.66
C ASP A 13 17.57 11.87 -22.42
N GLU A 14 17.44 10.55 -22.28
CA GLU A 14 16.17 9.90 -21.95
C GLU A 14 15.72 10.24 -20.52
N LEU A 15 16.66 10.24 -19.58
CA LEU A 15 16.39 10.57 -18.20
C LEU A 15 16.06 12.06 -18.00
N GLU A 16 16.75 12.96 -18.70
CA GLU A 16 16.46 14.40 -18.71
C GLU A 16 15.05 14.71 -19.20
N LYS A 17 14.60 14.02 -20.27
CA LYS A 17 13.26 14.18 -20.82
C LYS A 17 12.16 13.80 -19.85
N VAL A 18 12.38 12.77 -19.03
CA VAL A 18 11.38 12.26 -18.08
C VAL A 18 11.36 13.06 -16.79
N LEU A 19 12.54 13.39 -16.24
CA LEU A 19 12.64 14.08 -14.95
C LEU A 19 12.48 15.61 -15.06
N GLY A 20 12.55 16.16 -16.28
CA GLY A 20 12.25 17.55 -16.58
C GLY A 20 13.13 18.55 -15.85
N ASP A 21 14.39 18.71 -16.28
CA ASP A 21 15.24 19.88 -16.00
C ASP A 21 16.66 19.69 -16.61
N ASP A 22 17.47 20.75 -16.68
CA ASP A 22 18.94 20.72 -16.90
C ASP A 22 19.70 20.05 -15.71
N ARG A 23 19.02 19.19 -14.94
CA ARG A 23 19.46 18.64 -13.65
C ARG A 23 20.37 17.43 -13.78
N VAL A 24 20.43 16.78 -14.94
CA VAL A 24 21.11 15.50 -15.16
C VAL A 24 22.37 15.69 -16.01
N SER A 25 23.28 16.60 -15.62
CA SER A 25 24.61 16.69 -16.25
C SER A 25 25.28 15.31 -16.37
N ASP A 26 26.13 15.08 -17.38
CA ASP A 26 26.85 13.81 -17.62
C ASP A 26 27.50 13.29 -16.34
N LYS A 27 28.15 14.19 -15.59
CA LYS A 27 28.80 13.87 -14.31
C LYS A 27 27.84 13.34 -13.24
N LYS A 28 26.59 13.80 -13.22
CA LYS A 28 25.55 13.30 -12.32
C LYS A 28 24.96 12.01 -12.84
N TYR A 29 24.71 11.91 -14.15
CA TYR A 29 24.23 10.69 -14.80
C TYR A 29 25.15 9.50 -14.49
N ASP A 30 26.43 9.60 -14.89
CA ASP A 30 27.41 8.51 -14.75
C ASP A 30 27.68 8.17 -13.28
N ARG A 31 27.54 9.15 -12.38
CA ARG A 31 27.89 8.99 -10.98
C ARG A 31 26.76 8.50 -10.09
N TYR A 32 25.52 8.88 -10.38
CA TYR A 32 24.39 8.61 -9.48
C TYR A 32 23.34 7.72 -10.10
N TYR A 33 22.96 7.99 -11.35
CA TYR A 33 21.84 7.30 -11.98
C TYR A 33 22.27 5.98 -12.61
N LYS A 34 23.33 6.03 -13.42
CA LYS A 34 23.85 4.86 -14.12
C LYS A 34 24.20 3.69 -13.17
N PRO A 35 24.89 3.90 -12.02
CA PRO A 35 25.17 2.81 -11.09
C PRO A 35 23.91 2.18 -10.49
N TYR A 36 22.85 2.96 -10.25
CA TYR A 36 21.57 2.38 -9.78
C TYR A 36 20.92 1.52 -10.85
N PHE A 37 20.84 2.00 -12.09
CA PHE A 37 20.30 1.20 -13.19
C PHE A 37 21.13 -0.06 -13.43
N GLU A 38 22.46 0.05 -13.48
CA GLU A 38 23.36 -1.10 -13.65
C GLU A 38 23.13 -2.16 -12.57
N TYR A 39 23.14 -1.75 -11.30
CA TYR A 39 22.97 -2.66 -10.19
C TYR A 39 21.56 -3.28 -10.17
N LEU A 40 20.51 -2.45 -10.21
CA LEU A 40 19.14 -2.91 -10.11
C LEU A 40 18.72 -3.77 -11.31
N TYR A 41 19.19 -3.47 -12.53
CA TYR A 41 18.94 -4.33 -13.69
C TYR A 41 19.77 -5.62 -13.65
N SER A 42 20.95 -5.61 -13.02
CA SER A 42 21.74 -6.84 -12.82
C SER A 42 21.11 -7.84 -11.84
N LEU A 43 20.23 -7.37 -10.93
CA LEU A 43 19.58 -8.24 -9.96
C LEU A 43 18.68 -9.28 -10.67
N PRO A 44 18.85 -10.58 -10.38
CA PRO A 44 17.98 -11.63 -10.88
C PRO A 44 16.50 -11.37 -10.59
N ALA A 45 15.62 -12.00 -11.36
CA ALA A 45 14.19 -11.92 -11.09
C ALA A 45 13.87 -12.41 -9.66
N GLY A 46 13.14 -11.59 -8.90
CA GLY A 46 12.80 -11.88 -7.51
C GLY A 46 13.87 -11.47 -6.48
N GLU A 47 15.06 -11.08 -6.91
CA GLU A 47 16.07 -10.51 -6.01
C GLU A 47 15.77 -9.03 -5.73
N VAL A 48 16.13 -8.60 -4.52
CA VAL A 48 15.93 -7.23 -4.03
C VAL A 48 17.21 -6.72 -3.41
N ALA A 49 17.53 -5.43 -3.50
CA ALA A 49 18.64 -4.82 -2.76
C ALA A 49 18.14 -3.98 -1.59
N THR A 50 18.90 -3.95 -0.50
CA THR A 50 18.66 -3.04 0.63
C THR A 50 19.14 -1.62 0.30
N ASP A 51 18.67 -0.63 1.08
CA ASP A 51 19.15 0.75 0.99
C ASP A 51 20.66 0.87 1.26
N ILE A 52 21.20 -0.03 2.10
CA ILE A 52 22.63 -0.11 2.43
C ILE A 52 23.44 -0.65 1.25
N GLU A 53 23.06 -1.79 0.67
CA GLU A 53 23.76 -2.36 -0.50
C GLU A 53 23.74 -1.38 -1.68
N LEU A 54 22.60 -0.71 -1.90
CA LEU A 54 22.48 0.32 -2.92
C LEU A 54 23.37 1.52 -2.65
N PHE A 55 23.46 1.94 -1.39
CA PHE A 55 24.36 3.02 -0.99
C PHE A 55 25.82 2.62 -1.22
N ASP A 56 26.25 1.46 -0.75
CA ASP A 56 27.64 1.00 -0.90
C ASP A 56 28.04 0.77 -2.34
N HIS A 57 27.12 0.27 -3.18
CA HIS A 57 27.36 0.08 -4.60
C HIS A 57 27.44 1.41 -5.36
N ALA A 58 26.59 2.38 -5.00
CA ALA A 58 26.60 3.71 -5.60
C ALA A 58 27.65 4.66 -4.96
N ALA A 59 28.31 4.26 -3.85
CA ALA A 59 29.05 5.17 -2.99
C ALA A 59 30.34 5.73 -3.62
N GLY A 60 30.30 7.03 -3.91
CA GLY A 60 31.34 8.00 -3.51
C GLY A 60 30.95 8.83 -2.27
N ASN A 61 31.88 9.68 -1.78
CA ASN A 61 31.84 10.54 -0.56
C ASN A 61 30.65 11.54 -0.42
N TYR A 62 29.38 11.12 -0.48
CA TYR A 62 28.23 12.01 -0.31
C TYR A 62 27.24 11.58 0.76
N SER A 63 26.39 12.52 1.16
CA SER A 63 25.36 12.30 2.17
C SER A 63 24.29 11.32 1.68
N ARG A 64 23.77 10.48 2.59
CA ARG A 64 22.65 9.57 2.34
C ARG A 64 21.41 10.26 1.73
N ARG A 65 21.19 11.54 2.05
CA ARG A 65 20.09 12.34 1.50
C ARG A 65 20.17 12.47 -0.02
N THR A 66 21.37 12.74 -0.53
CA THR A 66 21.64 12.93 -1.97
C THR A 66 21.36 11.65 -2.74
N TYR A 67 21.77 10.50 -2.21
CA TYR A 67 21.52 9.20 -2.83
C TYR A 67 20.05 8.81 -2.85
N ARG A 68 19.31 9.08 -1.77
CA ARG A 68 17.85 8.84 -1.73
C ARG A 68 17.11 9.65 -2.79
N GLU A 69 17.53 10.89 -3.05
CA GLU A 69 16.96 11.73 -4.10
C GLU A 69 17.16 11.10 -5.50
N TYR A 70 18.37 10.63 -5.81
CA TYR A 70 18.65 10.01 -7.10
C TYR A 70 18.02 8.62 -7.27
N LEU A 71 17.93 7.83 -6.19
CA LEU A 71 17.19 6.58 -6.20
C LEU A 71 15.71 6.81 -6.49
N LYS A 72 15.11 7.85 -5.87
CA LYS A 72 13.72 8.24 -6.13
C LYS A 72 13.50 8.56 -7.61
N HIS A 73 14.36 9.39 -8.20
CA HIS A 73 14.30 9.72 -9.62
C HIS A 73 14.51 8.51 -10.55
N THR A 74 15.37 7.57 -10.15
CA THR A 74 15.58 6.30 -10.88
C THR A 74 14.27 5.49 -10.92
N ILE A 75 13.54 5.45 -9.80
CA ILE A 75 12.23 4.78 -9.69
C ILE A 75 11.13 5.58 -10.40
N GLU A 76 11.18 6.91 -10.41
CA GLU A 76 10.26 7.74 -11.20
C GLU A 76 10.41 7.47 -12.71
N TYR A 77 11.63 7.20 -13.17
CA TYR A 77 11.88 6.83 -14.57
C TYR A 77 11.39 5.42 -14.89
N ASP A 78 11.76 4.43 -14.08
CA ASP A 78 11.33 3.04 -14.22
C ASP A 78 10.68 2.54 -12.92
N PRO A 79 9.36 2.69 -12.77
CA PRO A 79 8.65 2.28 -11.57
C PRO A 79 8.79 0.79 -11.26
N ALA A 80 9.05 -0.07 -12.25
CA ALA A 80 9.22 -1.51 -12.01
C ALA A 80 10.44 -1.85 -11.14
N LEU A 81 11.42 -0.94 -11.06
CA LEU A 81 12.58 -1.08 -10.19
C LEU A 81 12.23 -0.98 -8.70
N GLU A 82 11.08 -0.41 -8.38
CA GLU A 82 10.66 -0.20 -7.01
C GLU A 82 10.53 -1.51 -6.21
N LEU A 83 10.05 -2.57 -6.87
CA LEU A 83 9.96 -3.91 -6.29
C LEU A 83 11.32 -4.59 -6.10
N LYS A 84 12.39 -4.05 -6.68
CA LYS A 84 13.77 -4.52 -6.49
C LYS A 84 14.46 -3.80 -5.33
N VAL A 85 13.82 -2.84 -4.66
CA VAL A 85 14.41 -2.15 -3.51
C VAL A 85 13.67 -2.51 -2.23
N ALA A 86 14.32 -3.31 -1.41
CA ALA A 86 13.82 -3.69 -0.10
C ALA A 86 13.92 -2.50 0.88
N GLY A 87 12.84 -2.24 1.62
CA GLY A 87 12.79 -1.15 2.59
C GLY A 87 12.59 0.26 2.00
N TYR A 88 12.38 0.37 0.69
CA TYR A 88 11.95 1.61 0.05
C TYR A 88 10.46 1.89 0.32
N VAL A 89 10.10 3.18 0.36
CA VAL A 89 8.71 3.60 0.51
C VAL A 89 8.10 3.68 -0.88
N TYR A 90 7.24 2.73 -1.21
CA TYR A 90 6.62 2.65 -2.53
C TYR A 90 5.80 3.90 -2.90
N HIS A 91 5.78 4.26 -4.18
CA HIS A 91 4.78 5.12 -4.77
C HIS A 91 3.49 4.33 -4.88
N VAL A 92 2.43 4.81 -4.23
CA VAL A 92 1.17 4.06 -4.04
C VAL A 92 0.59 3.59 -5.38
N ASP A 93 0.48 4.48 -6.36
CA ASP A 93 -0.12 4.19 -7.67
C ASP A 93 0.67 3.11 -8.41
N SER A 94 1.99 3.32 -8.52
CA SER A 94 2.94 2.35 -9.10
C SER A 94 2.85 0.98 -8.43
N PHE A 95 2.82 0.96 -7.09
CA PHE A 95 2.75 -0.27 -6.32
C PHE A 95 1.45 -1.03 -6.58
N ILE A 96 0.32 -0.34 -6.61
CA ILE A 96 -0.99 -0.91 -6.91
C ILE A 96 -1.00 -1.48 -8.34
N GLU A 97 -0.56 -0.70 -9.33
CA GLU A 97 -0.52 -1.11 -10.73
C GLU A 97 0.35 -2.35 -10.95
N GLN A 98 1.57 -2.38 -10.38
CA GLN A 98 2.47 -3.52 -10.52
C GLN A 98 1.89 -4.79 -9.89
N ASN A 99 1.22 -4.68 -8.74
CA ASN A 99 0.56 -5.81 -8.09
C ASN A 99 -0.69 -6.28 -8.85
N ALA A 100 -1.40 -5.38 -9.53
CA ALA A 100 -2.48 -5.73 -10.44
C ALA A 100 -1.97 -6.48 -11.68
N VAL A 101 -0.89 -5.99 -12.30
CA VAL A 101 -0.25 -6.62 -13.47
C VAL A 101 0.23 -8.04 -13.15
N LYS A 102 0.85 -8.26 -11.98
CA LYS A 102 1.26 -9.61 -11.52
C LYS A 102 0.12 -10.63 -11.51
N ASN A 103 -1.12 -10.18 -11.34
CA ASN A 103 -2.32 -11.02 -11.31
C ASN A 103 -3.16 -10.94 -12.59
N ASN A 104 -2.65 -10.33 -13.66
CA ASN A 104 -3.39 -10.09 -14.91
C ASN A 104 -4.71 -9.31 -14.71
N ILE A 105 -4.73 -8.39 -13.73
CA ILE A 105 -5.90 -7.55 -13.43
C ILE A 105 -5.77 -6.25 -14.23
N THR A 106 -6.73 -6.02 -15.12
CA THR A 106 -6.79 -4.79 -15.95
C THR A 106 -7.71 -3.72 -15.35
N ASP A 107 -8.70 -4.12 -14.56
CA ASP A 107 -9.69 -3.22 -13.95
C ASP A 107 -9.56 -3.28 -12.42
N ILE A 108 -8.61 -2.51 -11.88
CA ILE A 108 -8.23 -2.54 -10.47
C ILE A 108 -9.44 -2.24 -9.56
N GLY A 109 -10.26 -1.24 -9.93
CA GLY A 109 -11.40 -0.82 -9.13
C GLY A 109 -12.50 -1.89 -8.98
N LYS A 110 -12.62 -2.85 -9.91
CA LYS A 110 -13.53 -4.01 -9.73
C LYS A 110 -12.94 -5.12 -8.86
N HIS A 111 -11.62 -5.14 -8.71
CA HIS A 111 -10.85 -6.19 -8.06
C HIS A 111 -10.08 -5.71 -6.82
N ILE A 112 -10.55 -4.64 -6.15
CA ILE A 112 -9.85 -3.99 -5.04
C ILE A 112 -9.39 -4.96 -3.93
N ASN A 113 -10.20 -5.95 -3.53
CA ASN A 113 -9.81 -6.91 -2.49
C ASN A 113 -8.64 -7.81 -2.93
N VAL A 114 -8.62 -8.24 -4.20
CA VAL A 114 -7.56 -9.11 -4.73
C VAL A 114 -6.25 -8.32 -4.85
N VAL A 115 -6.33 -7.08 -5.36
CA VAL A 115 -5.16 -6.21 -5.48
C VAL A 115 -4.63 -5.81 -4.10
N GLN A 116 -5.51 -5.49 -3.15
CA GLN A 116 -5.14 -5.19 -1.76
C GLN A 116 -4.39 -6.36 -1.11
N GLN A 117 -4.91 -7.58 -1.23
CA GLN A 117 -4.28 -8.76 -0.67
C GLN A 117 -2.92 -9.04 -1.31
N THR A 118 -2.79 -8.81 -2.62
CA THR A 118 -1.52 -8.93 -3.33
C THR A 118 -0.50 -7.89 -2.84
N CYS A 119 -0.93 -6.63 -2.68
CA CYS A 119 -0.09 -5.57 -2.12
C CYS A 119 0.43 -5.94 -0.72
N LEU A 120 -0.44 -6.47 0.15
CA LEU A 120 -0.05 -6.96 1.48
C LEU A 120 0.96 -8.09 1.41
N ASN A 121 0.77 -9.06 0.51
CA ASN A 121 1.69 -10.19 0.34
C ASN A 121 3.05 -9.73 -0.17
N THR A 122 3.09 -8.91 -1.22
CA THR A 122 4.32 -8.32 -1.75
C THR A 122 5.06 -7.51 -0.69
N TYR A 123 4.35 -6.73 0.12
CA TYR A 123 4.96 -5.97 1.20
C TYR A 123 5.57 -6.88 2.28
N ARG A 124 4.86 -7.95 2.68
CA ARG A 124 5.37 -8.93 3.65
C ARG A 124 6.62 -9.64 3.13
N GLU A 125 6.60 -10.09 1.88
CA GLU A 125 7.76 -10.72 1.22
C GLU A 125 8.95 -9.77 1.16
N SER A 126 8.73 -8.51 0.74
CA SER A 126 9.78 -7.48 0.71
C SER A 126 10.39 -7.24 2.09
N LYS A 127 9.57 -7.21 3.15
CA LYS A 127 10.05 -7.08 4.53
C LYS A 127 10.89 -8.27 4.99
N THR A 128 10.48 -9.49 4.68
CA THR A 128 11.27 -10.69 4.98
C THR A 128 12.61 -10.65 4.26
N ARG A 129 12.62 -10.39 2.95
CA ARG A 129 13.86 -10.30 2.16
C ARG A 129 14.78 -9.18 2.64
N TYR A 130 14.24 -8.02 3.01
CA TYR A 130 15.03 -6.93 3.61
C TYR A 130 15.76 -7.42 4.86
N SER A 131 15.04 -8.13 5.74
CA SER A 131 15.58 -8.57 7.03
C SER A 131 16.68 -9.61 6.83
N GLU A 132 16.46 -10.56 5.92
CA GLU A 132 17.46 -11.57 5.53
C GLU A 132 18.72 -10.94 4.92
N ARG A 133 18.57 -9.98 3.99
CA ARG A 133 19.71 -9.30 3.38
C ARG A 133 20.44 -8.39 4.36
N LEU A 134 19.74 -7.71 5.26
CA LEU A 134 20.37 -6.90 6.31
C LEU A 134 21.24 -7.78 7.21
N ILE A 135 20.71 -8.93 7.65
CA ILE A 135 21.47 -9.89 8.47
C ILE A 135 22.71 -10.38 7.71
N HIS A 136 22.54 -10.75 6.43
CA HIS A 136 23.66 -11.17 5.59
C HIS A 136 24.73 -10.08 5.43
N TYR A 137 24.30 -8.83 5.22
CA TYR A 137 25.18 -7.68 5.10
C TYR A 137 25.97 -7.45 6.39
N LEU A 138 25.30 -7.42 7.56
CA LEU A 138 25.96 -7.22 8.85
C LEU A 138 26.98 -8.32 9.13
N ARG A 139 26.64 -9.58 8.81
CA ARG A 139 27.58 -10.68 8.91
C ARG A 139 28.83 -10.45 8.07
N LYS A 140 28.67 -10.01 6.82
CA LYS A 140 29.79 -9.72 5.91
C LYS A 140 30.63 -8.53 6.37
N GLU A 141 30.00 -7.49 6.93
CA GLU A 141 30.69 -6.34 7.55
C GLU A 141 31.63 -6.83 8.66
N THR A 142 31.11 -7.66 9.58
CA THR A 142 31.91 -8.25 10.66
C THR A 142 33.01 -9.19 10.11
N GLU A 143 32.68 -10.12 9.20
CA GLU A 143 33.68 -11.02 8.60
C GLU A 143 34.82 -10.25 7.89
N THR A 144 34.50 -9.11 7.27
CA THR A 144 35.50 -8.24 6.61
C THR A 144 36.42 -7.58 7.63
N GLU A 145 35.86 -7.03 8.71
CA GLU A 145 36.62 -6.41 9.81
C GLU A 145 37.62 -7.39 10.43
N TYR A 146 37.21 -8.65 10.60
CA TYR A 146 38.04 -9.70 11.21
C TYR A 146 38.82 -10.55 10.19
N SER A 147 38.72 -10.27 8.90
CA SER A 147 39.34 -11.07 7.82
C SER A 147 40.85 -11.28 7.98
N GLY A 148 41.57 -10.30 8.54
CA GLY A 148 43.00 -10.40 8.85
C GLY A 148 43.34 -11.42 9.94
N PHE A 149 42.42 -11.68 10.87
CA PHE A 149 42.59 -12.65 11.96
C PHE A 149 42.07 -14.04 11.60
N LEU A 150 41.13 -14.14 10.66
CA LEU A 150 40.52 -15.40 10.21
C LEU A 150 41.40 -16.21 9.25
N ASN A 151 42.45 -15.61 8.67
CA ASN A 151 43.35 -16.26 7.72
C ASN A 151 44.50 -17.06 8.37
N GLY A 152 44.39 -17.40 9.66
CA GLY A 152 45.41 -18.11 10.44
C GLY A 152 44.83 -19.10 11.46
N MET A 153 45.63 -19.49 12.46
CA MET A 153 45.13 -20.30 13.58
C MET A 153 44.20 -19.42 14.44
N VAL A 154 42.90 -19.71 14.43
CA VAL A 154 41.88 -18.90 15.09
C VAL A 154 41.88 -19.22 16.59
N ASP A 155 42.23 -18.23 17.41
CA ASP A 155 42.13 -18.30 18.87
C ASP A 155 40.67 -18.12 19.32
N SER A 156 40.27 -18.74 20.43
CA SER A 156 38.90 -18.61 20.99
C SER A 156 38.54 -17.15 21.24
N ASP A 157 39.50 -16.35 21.71
CA ASP A 157 39.28 -14.92 21.98
C ASP A 157 38.94 -14.11 20.72
N VAL A 158 39.39 -14.54 19.53
CA VAL A 158 39.04 -13.90 18.25
C VAL A 158 37.62 -14.28 17.84
N VAL A 159 37.23 -15.53 18.08
CA VAL A 159 35.85 -16.00 17.82
C VAL A 159 34.86 -15.29 18.73
N ASP A 160 35.16 -15.18 20.02
CA ASP A 160 34.29 -14.53 20.99
C ASP A 160 34.10 -13.04 20.63
N ARG A 161 35.19 -12.31 20.32
CA ARG A 161 35.07 -10.91 19.86
C ARG A 161 34.27 -10.75 18.57
N LEU A 162 34.42 -11.69 17.62
CA LEU A 162 33.64 -11.67 16.39
C LEU A 162 32.15 -11.87 16.68
N LEU A 163 31.81 -12.83 17.54
CA LEU A 163 30.43 -13.08 17.95
C LEU A 163 29.85 -11.89 18.71
N ASP A 164 30.56 -11.34 19.70
CA ASP A 164 30.14 -10.16 20.46
C ASP A 164 29.89 -8.96 19.53
N THR A 165 30.81 -8.69 18.59
CA THR A 165 30.65 -7.59 17.62
C THR A 165 29.43 -7.80 16.74
N TYR A 166 29.22 -9.02 16.25
CA TYR A 166 28.07 -9.35 15.42
C TYR A 166 26.75 -9.25 16.21
N GLU A 167 26.72 -9.73 17.45
CA GLU A 167 25.55 -9.64 18.34
C GLU A 167 25.21 -8.19 18.68
N GLU A 168 26.21 -7.35 18.97
CA GLU A 168 26.03 -5.92 19.19
C GLU A 168 25.44 -5.23 17.95
N LEU A 169 25.98 -5.50 16.76
CA LEU A 169 25.48 -4.94 15.50
C LEU A 169 24.04 -5.38 15.21
N LEU A 170 23.70 -6.64 15.48
CA LEU A 170 22.34 -7.15 15.33
C LEU A 170 21.39 -6.47 16.32
N ALA A 171 21.78 -6.37 17.60
CA ALA A 171 20.98 -5.78 18.66
C ALA A 171 20.73 -4.28 18.45
N ASP A 172 21.72 -3.56 17.90
CA ASP A 172 21.62 -2.13 17.65
C ASP A 172 20.85 -1.82 16.35
N ARG A 173 21.25 -2.43 15.22
CA ARG A 173 20.78 -1.98 13.89
C ARG A 173 19.49 -2.64 13.43
N VAL A 174 19.22 -3.89 13.78
CA VAL A 174 18.04 -4.62 13.27
C VAL A 174 16.73 -4.09 13.86
N PRO A 175 16.59 -3.90 15.20
CA PRO A 175 15.34 -3.43 15.79
C PRO A 175 14.90 -2.05 15.29
N GLU A 176 15.83 -1.11 15.15
CA GLU A 176 15.55 0.23 14.63
C GLU A 176 14.99 0.16 13.20
N LYS A 177 15.66 -0.63 12.33
CA LYS A 177 15.25 -0.80 10.94
C LYS A 177 13.90 -1.49 10.81
N VAL A 178 13.66 -2.58 11.56
CA VAL A 178 12.37 -3.27 11.57
C VAL A 178 11.26 -2.34 12.07
N THR A 179 11.53 -1.51 13.07
CA THR A 179 10.57 -0.52 13.58
C THR A 179 10.26 0.55 12.53
N SER A 180 11.28 1.10 11.89
CA SER A 180 11.14 2.07 10.80
C SER A 180 10.28 1.52 9.66
N MET A 181 10.56 0.29 9.22
CA MET A 181 9.76 -0.39 8.20
C MET A 181 8.32 -0.60 8.66
N ASN A 182 8.10 -1.05 9.90
CA ASN A 182 6.74 -1.23 10.42
C ASN A 182 5.91 0.05 10.41
N GLN A 183 6.52 1.19 10.71
CA GLN A 183 5.82 2.48 10.66
C GLN A 183 5.56 2.92 9.22
N SER A 184 6.56 2.78 8.34
CA SER A 184 6.40 3.06 6.92
C SER A 184 5.29 2.22 6.29
N GLY A 185 5.25 0.92 6.61
CA GLY A 185 4.23 0.00 6.13
C GLY A 185 2.81 0.34 6.57
N LYS A 186 2.64 0.87 7.78
CA LYS A 186 1.32 1.33 8.25
C LYS A 186 0.82 2.53 7.45
N ASN A 187 1.69 3.50 7.19
CA ASN A 187 1.35 4.67 6.38
C ASN A 187 1.02 4.25 4.94
N MET A 188 1.87 3.39 4.36
CA MET A 188 1.66 2.82 3.03
C MET A 188 0.34 2.09 2.91
N ALA A 189 0.01 1.24 3.89
CA ALA A 189 -1.24 0.48 3.89
C ALA A 189 -2.47 1.41 3.92
N GLY A 190 -2.42 2.51 4.66
CA GLY A 190 -3.47 3.53 4.65
C GLY A 190 -3.67 4.09 3.23
N SER A 191 -2.61 4.63 2.65
CA SER A 191 -2.65 5.25 1.33
C SER A 191 -3.05 4.28 0.21
N VAL A 192 -2.56 3.03 0.24
CA VAL A 192 -2.95 1.99 -0.73
C VAL A 192 -4.45 1.70 -0.66
N ASN A 193 -5.00 1.58 0.54
CA ASN A 193 -6.43 1.29 0.69
C ASN A 193 -7.29 2.46 0.20
N GLU A 194 -6.92 3.69 0.54
CA GLU A 194 -7.60 4.89 0.05
C GLU A 194 -7.57 4.98 -1.48
N GLU A 195 -6.40 4.81 -2.11
CA GLU A 195 -6.27 4.88 -3.56
C GLU A 195 -7.06 3.76 -4.27
N LEU A 196 -7.08 2.53 -3.72
CA LEU A 196 -7.93 1.47 -4.25
C LEU A 196 -9.42 1.85 -4.26
N PHE A 197 -9.89 2.58 -3.26
CA PHE A 197 -11.27 3.07 -3.23
C PHE A 197 -11.52 4.19 -4.25
N LEU A 198 -10.54 5.08 -4.49
CA LEU A 198 -10.64 6.08 -5.55
C LEU A 198 -10.70 5.40 -6.94
N LEU A 199 -9.84 4.40 -7.17
CA LEU A 199 -9.86 3.58 -8.38
C LEU A 199 -11.19 2.83 -8.56
N ALA A 200 -11.85 2.40 -7.48
CA ALA A 200 -13.19 1.80 -7.56
C ALA A 200 -14.26 2.77 -8.08
N LEU A 201 -14.18 4.06 -7.73
CA LEU A 201 -15.06 5.10 -8.25
C LEU A 201 -14.80 5.36 -9.74
N GLU A 202 -13.52 5.43 -10.13
CA GLU A 202 -13.11 5.63 -11.52
C GLU A 202 -13.53 4.45 -12.41
N SER A 203 -13.38 3.21 -11.93
CA SER A 203 -13.88 2.01 -12.61
C SER A 203 -15.40 1.99 -12.76
N ALA A 204 -16.14 2.67 -11.87
CA ALA A 204 -17.58 2.86 -12.01
C ALA A 204 -17.93 3.96 -13.04
N GLY A 205 -16.94 4.73 -13.50
CA GLY A 205 -17.09 5.81 -14.49
C GLY A 205 -17.32 7.18 -13.86
N LEU A 206 -16.94 7.37 -12.60
CA LEU A 206 -16.89 8.69 -11.96
C LEU A 206 -15.53 9.35 -12.22
N THR A 207 -15.50 10.68 -12.24
CA THR A 207 -14.30 11.47 -12.56
C THR A 207 -13.75 12.15 -11.32
N ARG A 208 -12.49 11.86 -10.96
CA ARG A 208 -11.77 12.52 -9.85
C ARG A 208 -11.69 14.03 -10.07
N GLY A 209 -11.96 14.82 -9.05
CA GLY A 209 -11.99 16.29 -9.09
C GLY A 209 -13.26 16.92 -9.68
N SER A 210 -14.18 16.09 -10.21
CA SER A 210 -15.50 16.53 -10.69
C SER A 210 -16.61 15.86 -9.89
N ASP A 211 -16.67 14.54 -9.92
CA ASP A 211 -17.75 13.76 -9.34
C ASP A 211 -17.41 13.31 -7.91
N PHE A 212 -16.12 13.22 -7.59
CA PHE A 212 -15.62 12.94 -6.25
C PHE A 212 -14.24 13.54 -6.03
N GLU A 213 -13.85 13.71 -4.77
CA GLU A 213 -12.52 14.15 -4.37
C GLU A 213 -12.06 13.44 -3.09
N GLN A 214 -10.75 13.28 -2.95
CA GLN A 214 -10.14 12.95 -1.66
C GLN A 214 -10.09 14.23 -0.82
N ILE A 215 -10.52 14.16 0.43
CA ILE A 215 -10.53 15.30 1.36
C ILE A 215 -9.46 15.09 2.42
N SER A 216 -8.65 16.12 2.66
CA SER A 216 -7.70 16.13 3.77
C SER A 216 -8.37 16.73 5.01
N SER A 217 -8.14 16.12 6.17
CA SER A 217 -8.74 16.31 7.50
C SER A 217 -8.75 17.73 8.12
N LYS A 218 -8.47 18.80 7.37
CA LYS A 218 -8.61 20.18 7.85
C LYS A 218 -10.04 20.69 7.66
N GLY A 219 -10.92 20.31 8.58
CA GLY A 219 -12.27 20.88 8.74
C GLY A 219 -13.39 20.11 8.05
N ASP A 220 -13.05 19.16 7.17
CA ASP A 220 -13.98 18.21 6.58
C ASP A 220 -13.88 16.85 7.26
N THR A 221 -15.02 16.17 7.38
CA THR A 221 -15.17 14.83 7.95
C THR A 221 -15.26 13.80 6.83
N GLY A 222 -14.63 12.64 7.00
CA GLY A 222 -14.39 11.63 5.96
C GLY A 222 -13.05 11.80 5.22
N ASP A 223 -12.69 10.78 4.43
CA ASP A 223 -11.50 10.74 3.57
C ASP A 223 -11.85 10.95 2.09
N ILE A 224 -13.08 10.59 1.69
CA ILE A 224 -13.57 10.70 0.32
C ILE A 224 -14.94 11.36 0.32
N LYS A 225 -15.16 12.25 -0.65
CA LYS A 225 -16.43 12.97 -0.83
C LYS A 225 -16.94 12.74 -2.24
N VAL A 226 -18.17 12.26 -2.37
CA VAL A 226 -18.85 12.02 -3.65
C VAL A 226 -19.98 13.02 -3.82
N TYR A 227 -19.94 13.80 -4.90
CA TYR A 227 -20.91 14.83 -5.20
C TYR A 227 -22.17 14.25 -5.80
N GLN A 228 -23.34 14.82 -5.46
CA GLN A 228 -24.58 14.55 -6.18
C GLN A 228 -24.66 15.45 -7.41
N LYS A 229 -25.01 14.89 -8.56
CA LYS A 229 -25.10 15.61 -9.85
C LYS A 229 -26.06 16.81 -9.82
N SER A 230 -27.14 16.72 -9.06
CA SER A 230 -28.14 17.79 -8.92
C SER A 230 -27.78 18.86 -7.88
N GLY A 231 -26.60 18.78 -7.24
CA GLY A 231 -26.14 19.77 -6.27
C GLY A 231 -26.71 19.61 -4.85
N GLY A 232 -27.15 18.40 -4.48
CA GLY A 232 -27.52 18.09 -3.09
C GLY A 232 -26.30 17.79 -2.20
N ASN A 233 -26.57 17.31 -0.99
CA ASN A 233 -25.52 17.03 -0.01
C ASN A 233 -24.54 15.96 -0.55
N PRO A 234 -23.23 16.16 -0.41
CA PRO A 234 -22.27 15.14 -0.83
C PRO A 234 -22.30 13.94 0.11
N PHE A 235 -22.06 12.75 -0.44
CA PHE A 235 -21.84 11.54 0.37
C PHE A 235 -20.41 11.54 0.89
N ARG A 236 -20.23 11.40 2.20
CA ARG A 236 -18.92 11.35 2.85
C ARG A 236 -18.56 9.92 3.23
N ILE A 237 -17.36 9.49 2.88
CA ILE A 237 -16.88 8.14 3.14
C ILE A 237 -15.65 8.23 4.03
N GLU A 238 -15.70 7.52 5.15
CA GLU A 238 -14.52 7.25 5.96
C GLU A 238 -13.89 5.94 5.48
N ALA A 239 -12.62 5.98 5.09
CA ALA A 239 -11.84 4.85 4.62
C ALA A 239 -10.96 4.31 5.76
N LYS A 240 -11.09 3.03 6.08
CA LYS A 240 -10.27 2.34 7.09
C LYS A 240 -9.50 1.18 6.47
N SER A 241 -8.37 0.84 7.08
CA SER A 241 -7.53 -0.26 6.63
C SER A 241 -8.11 -1.62 6.99
N SER A 242 -7.69 -2.24 8.09
CA SER A 242 -8.09 -3.62 8.43
C SER A 242 -8.69 -3.80 9.83
N LYS A 243 -8.60 -2.79 10.70
CA LYS A 243 -9.13 -2.87 12.06
C LYS A 243 -9.90 -1.62 12.42
N ASN A 244 -11.04 -1.81 13.06
CA ASN A 244 -11.78 -0.76 13.76
C ASN A 244 -11.16 -0.52 15.15
N ARG A 245 -9.88 -0.14 15.20
CA ARG A 245 -9.23 0.19 16.48
C ARG A 245 -10.04 1.25 17.23
N GLU A 246 -10.02 1.20 18.56
CA GLU A 246 -10.67 2.09 19.56
C GLU A 246 -10.42 3.62 19.43
N ARG A 247 -10.15 4.17 18.24
CA ARG A 247 -10.28 5.60 17.99
C ARG A 247 -11.77 5.91 17.97
N GLY A 248 -12.26 6.22 19.17
CA GLY A 248 -13.64 6.15 19.64
C GLY A 248 -14.70 7.01 18.96
N GLU A 249 -14.41 7.63 17.82
CA GLU A 249 -15.36 8.41 17.04
C GLU A 249 -15.11 8.02 15.59
N PHE A 250 -16.11 7.40 14.95
CA PHE A 250 -16.02 7.29 13.50
C PHE A 250 -16.07 8.74 13.01
N GLY A 251 -15.11 9.17 12.17
CA GLY A 251 -15.03 10.53 11.61
C GLY A 251 -16.18 10.84 10.64
N VAL A 252 -17.32 10.22 10.87
CA VAL A 252 -18.53 10.20 10.09
C VAL A 252 -19.24 11.50 10.44
N GLY A 253 -19.29 12.39 9.46
CA GLY A 253 -19.51 13.82 9.64
C GLY A 253 -20.76 14.26 10.39
N ALA A 254 -20.82 15.58 10.58
CA ALA A 254 -21.96 16.30 11.14
C ALA A 254 -23.30 15.69 10.68
N VAL A 255 -24.24 15.59 11.64
CA VAL A 255 -25.51 14.84 11.62
C VAL A 255 -26.32 14.94 10.31
N ASP A 256 -26.13 16.01 9.54
CA ASP A 256 -26.93 16.35 8.37
C ASP A 256 -26.38 15.86 7.01
N SER A 257 -25.14 15.36 6.95
CA SER A 257 -24.55 14.85 5.70
C SER A 257 -24.68 13.32 5.57
N PRO A 258 -25.08 12.80 4.39
CA PRO A 258 -25.06 11.37 4.14
C PRO A 258 -23.65 10.83 4.24
N SER A 259 -23.49 9.70 4.91
CA SER A 259 -22.18 9.16 5.22
C SER A 259 -22.12 7.64 5.22
N GLY A 260 -20.93 7.08 5.04
CA GLY A 260 -20.68 5.65 5.08
C GLY A 260 -19.27 5.32 5.54
N LEU A 261 -19.10 4.09 5.98
CA LEU A 261 -17.82 3.51 6.35
C LEU A 261 -17.39 2.51 5.27
N LEU A 262 -16.11 2.53 4.92
CA LEU A 262 -15.53 1.64 3.92
C LEU A 262 -14.19 1.13 4.42
N GLY A 263 -13.94 -0.17 4.31
CA GLY A 263 -12.63 -0.71 4.67
C GLY A 263 -12.42 -2.15 4.28
N PHE A 264 -11.21 -2.64 4.56
CA PHE A 264 -10.81 -4.03 4.41
C PHE A 264 -10.82 -4.76 5.77
N PHE A 265 -11.88 -4.55 6.55
CA PHE A 265 -12.05 -5.16 7.87
C PHE A 265 -12.03 -6.68 7.77
N ASP A 266 -11.14 -7.33 8.51
CA ASP A 266 -10.93 -8.78 8.50
C ASP A 266 -11.53 -9.50 9.73
N ASP A 267 -12.11 -8.74 10.66
CA ASP A 267 -12.69 -9.25 11.91
C ASP A 267 -14.22 -9.06 11.93
N ALA A 268 -14.95 -10.17 11.76
CA ALA A 268 -16.41 -10.17 11.79
C ALA A 268 -16.98 -9.83 13.19
N GLU A 269 -16.31 -10.26 14.26
CA GLU A 269 -16.77 -10.02 15.64
C GLU A 269 -16.69 -8.53 15.99
N GLU A 270 -15.62 -7.87 15.54
CA GLU A 270 -15.45 -6.42 15.70
C GLU A 270 -16.60 -5.62 15.07
N ILE A 271 -17.04 -6.01 13.87
CA ILE A 271 -18.17 -5.37 13.18
C ILE A 271 -19.50 -5.68 13.88
N VAL A 272 -19.73 -6.93 14.27
CA VAL A 272 -20.94 -7.34 15.00
C VAL A 272 -21.09 -6.56 16.30
N GLY A 273 -20.01 -6.45 17.08
CA GLY A 273 -20.00 -5.69 18.34
C GLY A 273 -20.24 -4.18 18.15
N ALA A 274 -19.87 -3.61 16.99
CA ALA A 274 -20.01 -2.19 16.69
C ALA A 274 -21.28 -1.82 15.90
N ALA A 275 -22.05 -2.80 15.41
CA ALA A 275 -23.11 -2.59 14.41
C ALA A 275 -24.16 -1.54 14.83
N GLY A 276 -24.63 -1.58 16.09
CA GLY A 276 -25.62 -0.63 16.59
C GLY A 276 -25.10 0.82 16.67
N LYS A 277 -23.83 1.01 17.04
CA LYS A 277 -23.19 2.34 17.04
C LYS A 277 -23.00 2.82 15.59
N LEU A 278 -22.53 1.93 14.72
CA LEU A 278 -22.30 2.21 13.31
C LEU A 278 -23.58 2.63 12.58
N ASP A 279 -24.74 2.00 12.83
CA ASP A 279 -26.01 2.38 12.17
C ASP A 279 -26.52 3.77 12.60
N ASN A 280 -26.20 4.18 13.84
CA ASN A 280 -26.51 5.53 14.31
C ASN A 280 -25.65 6.60 13.63
N GLU A 281 -24.45 6.24 13.15
CA GLU A 281 -23.48 7.18 12.59
C GLU A 281 -23.51 7.17 11.06
N CYS A 282 -23.50 6.00 10.44
CA CYS A 282 -23.40 5.79 8.99
C CYS A 282 -24.74 5.36 8.38
N ARG A 283 -24.91 5.57 7.07
CA ARG A 283 -26.01 4.98 6.28
C ARG A 283 -25.67 3.60 5.72
N VAL A 284 -24.38 3.28 5.62
CA VAL A 284 -23.88 2.06 4.99
C VAL A 284 -22.47 1.73 5.51
N VAL A 285 -22.16 0.44 5.60
CA VAL A 285 -20.82 -0.06 5.88
C VAL A 285 -20.42 -1.05 4.78
N TYR A 286 -19.31 -0.77 4.11
CA TYR A 286 -18.74 -1.58 3.06
C TYR A 286 -17.60 -2.45 3.60
N LEU A 287 -17.74 -3.76 3.43
CA LEU A 287 -16.85 -4.79 4.01
C LEU A 287 -16.34 -5.75 2.92
N PRO A 288 -15.20 -6.43 3.12
CA PRO A 288 -14.81 -7.53 2.25
C PRO A 288 -15.90 -8.60 2.17
N PRO A 289 -16.11 -9.23 1.00
CA PRO A 289 -17.10 -10.30 0.83
C PRO A 289 -16.94 -11.45 1.83
N GLY A 290 -15.70 -11.83 2.15
CA GLY A 290 -15.40 -12.87 3.13
C GLY A 290 -15.91 -12.52 4.53
N THR A 291 -15.63 -11.29 4.98
CA THR A 291 -16.10 -10.78 6.28
C THR A 291 -17.62 -10.75 6.37
N LEU A 292 -18.32 -10.36 5.29
CA LEU A 292 -19.79 -10.43 5.25
C LEU A 292 -20.31 -11.85 5.36
N ALA A 293 -19.67 -12.80 4.66
CA ALA A 293 -20.03 -14.21 4.75
C ALA A 293 -19.77 -14.77 6.16
N ASP A 294 -18.75 -14.28 6.85
CA ASP A 294 -18.48 -14.65 8.24
C ASP A 294 -19.55 -14.11 9.19
N ILE A 295 -19.94 -12.84 9.05
CA ILE A 295 -21.05 -12.25 9.80
C ILE A 295 -22.37 -12.98 9.50
N ALA A 296 -22.65 -13.33 8.24
CA ALA A 296 -23.85 -14.08 7.87
C ALA A 296 -23.95 -15.43 8.59
N ARG A 297 -22.81 -16.06 8.87
CA ARG A 297 -22.72 -17.33 9.60
C ARG A 297 -22.78 -17.17 11.12
N SER A 298 -22.19 -16.11 11.67
CA SER A 298 -22.10 -15.89 13.12
C SER A 298 -23.31 -15.16 13.70
N ASP A 299 -23.82 -14.14 13.00
CA ASP A 299 -24.94 -13.31 13.44
C ASP A 299 -25.81 -12.85 12.26
N HIS A 300 -26.86 -13.64 11.99
CA HIS A 300 -27.80 -13.34 10.91
C HIS A 300 -28.61 -12.06 11.15
N SER A 301 -28.78 -11.62 12.41
CA SER A 301 -29.54 -10.42 12.73
C SER A 301 -28.79 -9.17 12.28
N VAL A 302 -27.50 -9.10 12.56
CA VAL A 302 -26.63 -8.01 12.10
C VAL A 302 -26.45 -8.06 10.58
N TYR A 303 -26.23 -9.24 10.01
CA TYR A 303 -26.13 -9.42 8.56
C TYR A 303 -27.38 -8.93 7.81
N SER A 304 -28.56 -9.23 8.36
CA SER A 304 -29.84 -8.88 7.75
C SER A 304 -30.33 -7.46 8.08
N MET A 305 -29.55 -6.67 8.81
CA MET A 305 -29.91 -5.31 9.21
C MET A 305 -30.09 -4.36 8.02
N THR A 306 -31.06 -3.46 8.17
CA THR A 306 -31.28 -2.30 7.30
C THR A 306 -31.02 -1.03 8.11
N SER A 307 -30.52 0.01 7.46
CA SER A 307 -30.18 1.24 8.18
C SER A 307 -31.43 1.94 8.66
N GLN A 308 -31.46 2.38 9.91
CA GLN A 308 -32.57 3.19 10.42
C GLN A 308 -32.73 4.51 9.67
N LYS A 309 -31.65 5.04 9.08
CA LYS A 309 -31.65 6.32 8.36
C LYS A 309 -32.26 6.23 6.96
N THR A 310 -32.19 5.08 6.31
CA THR A 310 -32.56 4.93 4.88
C THR A 310 -33.55 3.79 4.62
N GLY A 311 -33.71 2.84 5.55
CA GLY A 311 -34.44 1.60 5.33
C GLY A 311 -33.75 0.63 4.37
N GLN A 312 -32.53 0.93 3.92
CA GLN A 312 -31.80 0.15 2.92
C GLN A 312 -30.80 -0.79 3.59
N ARG A 313 -30.31 -1.78 2.83
CA ARG A 313 -29.24 -2.69 3.29
C ARG A 313 -28.06 -1.93 3.88
N PHE A 314 -27.76 -2.20 5.16
CA PHE A 314 -26.70 -1.51 5.89
C PHE A 314 -25.31 -2.06 5.58
N LEU A 315 -25.12 -3.38 5.69
CA LEU A 315 -23.85 -4.04 5.38
C LEU A 315 -23.79 -4.44 3.91
N ARG A 316 -22.74 -4.02 3.19
CA ARG A 316 -22.57 -4.27 1.75
C ARG A 316 -21.16 -4.71 1.41
N ALA A 317 -21.00 -5.49 0.35
CA ALA A 317 -19.67 -5.83 -0.16
C ALA A 317 -18.96 -4.56 -0.65
N ASN A 318 -17.71 -4.34 -0.26
CA ASN A 318 -16.92 -3.21 -0.71
C ASN A 318 -16.67 -3.21 -2.24
N ASN A 319 -16.82 -4.37 -2.91
CA ASN A 319 -16.89 -4.44 -4.38
C ASN A 319 -18.06 -3.64 -4.98
N GLU A 320 -19.14 -3.40 -4.22
CA GLU A 320 -20.30 -2.61 -4.67
C GLU A 320 -20.08 -1.11 -4.53
N TYR A 321 -19.05 -0.68 -3.80
CA TYR A 321 -18.83 0.72 -3.44
C TYR A 321 -18.88 1.67 -4.64
N GLY A 322 -18.10 1.39 -5.69
CA GLY A 322 -18.06 2.23 -6.90
C GLY A 322 -19.43 2.36 -7.59
N VAL A 323 -20.16 1.24 -7.70
CA VAL A 323 -21.49 1.20 -8.34
C VAL A 323 -22.52 1.96 -7.50
N ASP A 324 -22.48 1.79 -6.18
CA ASP A 324 -23.38 2.47 -5.25
C ASP A 324 -23.14 3.98 -5.25
N MET A 325 -21.88 4.42 -5.24
CA MET A 325 -21.55 5.84 -5.31
C MET A 325 -21.90 6.46 -6.66
N LYS A 326 -21.79 5.70 -7.76
CA LYS A 326 -22.30 6.15 -9.06
C LYS A 326 -23.81 6.36 -9.04
N HIS A 327 -24.54 5.43 -8.42
CA HIS A 327 -25.98 5.56 -8.25
C HIS A 327 -26.32 6.78 -7.38
N TYR A 328 -25.62 6.96 -6.26
CA TYR A 328 -25.76 8.13 -5.41
C TYR A 328 -25.51 9.44 -6.16
N HIS A 329 -24.41 9.50 -6.94
CA HIS A 329 -24.11 10.66 -7.76
C HIS A 329 -25.28 11.01 -8.69
N ALA A 330 -25.92 10.01 -9.31
CA ALA A 330 -27.02 10.21 -10.23
C ALA A 330 -28.37 10.52 -9.55
N HIS A 331 -28.64 9.92 -8.38
CA HIS A 331 -29.99 9.85 -7.80
C HIS A 331 -30.13 10.51 -6.42
N GLY A 332 -29.04 10.66 -5.67
CA GLY A 332 -29.03 11.23 -4.31
C GLY A 332 -29.34 10.23 -3.20
N ASP A 333 -29.48 8.96 -3.52
CA ASP A 333 -29.68 7.85 -2.59
C ASP A 333 -28.82 6.63 -2.98
N LEU A 334 -28.72 5.66 -2.08
CA LEU A 334 -28.06 4.39 -2.40
C LEU A 334 -29.08 3.43 -3.01
N PRO A 335 -28.67 2.51 -3.89
CA PRO A 335 -29.57 1.48 -4.37
C PRO A 335 -29.83 0.47 -3.24
N ASP A 336 -30.98 -0.20 -3.24
CA ASP A 336 -31.20 -1.34 -2.35
C ASP A 336 -30.40 -2.57 -2.83
N LYS A 337 -30.06 -3.48 -1.90
CA LYS A 337 -29.30 -4.70 -2.20
C LYS A 337 -29.96 -5.92 -1.55
N PRO A 338 -30.11 -7.04 -2.31
CA PRO A 338 -30.61 -8.27 -1.74
C PRO A 338 -29.61 -8.86 -0.74
N LEU A 339 -30.11 -9.73 0.15
CA LEU A 339 -29.26 -10.62 0.95
C LEU A 339 -28.45 -11.52 0.02
N GLY A 340 -27.19 -11.78 0.38
CA GLY A 340 -26.28 -12.63 -0.39
C GLY A 340 -25.69 -11.98 -1.63
N HIS A 341 -25.83 -10.66 -1.82
CA HIS A 341 -25.28 -9.95 -2.98
C HIS A 341 -23.75 -10.07 -3.11
N GLU A 342 -23.05 -10.35 -2.01
CA GLU A 342 -21.62 -10.60 -1.95
C GLU A 342 -21.20 -11.94 -2.56
N GLY A 343 -22.13 -12.88 -2.75
CA GLY A 343 -21.86 -14.24 -3.20
C GLY A 343 -21.13 -14.31 -4.55
N LYS A 344 -21.40 -13.36 -5.46
CA LYS A 344 -20.71 -13.25 -6.76
C LYS A 344 -19.22 -12.88 -6.65
N TYR A 345 -18.77 -12.38 -5.50
CA TYR A 345 -17.39 -11.98 -5.27
C TYR A 345 -16.59 -13.00 -4.45
N LEU A 346 -17.27 -13.93 -3.76
CA LEU A 346 -16.60 -14.97 -2.96
C LEU A 346 -15.83 -15.98 -3.82
N THR A 347 -16.24 -16.21 -5.07
CA THR A 347 -15.56 -17.13 -5.99
C THR A 347 -14.33 -16.52 -6.66
N ALA A 348 -14.21 -15.18 -6.66
CA ALA A 348 -13.06 -14.47 -7.22
C ALA A 348 -11.84 -14.46 -6.27
N THR A 349 -12.03 -14.74 -4.98
CA THR A 349 -10.99 -14.73 -3.94
C THR A 349 -10.25 -16.07 -3.78
N TRP A 350 -10.71 -17.13 -4.43
CA TRP A 350 -10.15 -18.49 -4.32
C TRP A 350 -9.84 -19.09 -5.70
N GLY A 351 -9.08 -18.37 -6.52
CA GLY A 351 -8.31 -19.00 -7.59
C GLY A 351 -7.19 -19.82 -6.96
N LYS A 352 -7.28 -21.15 -7.06
CA LYS A 352 -6.22 -22.09 -6.69
C LYS A 352 -4.94 -21.82 -7.44
#